data_AF-A0A3D1PB40-F1
#
_entry.id   AF-A0A3D1PB40-F1
#
_cell.length_a   1.000
_cell.length_b   1.000
_cell.length_c   1.000
_cell.angle_alpha   90.00
_cell.angle_beta   90.00
_cell.angle_gamma   90.00
#
_symmetry.space_group_name_H-M   'P 1'
#
loop_
_entity.id
_entity.type
_entity.pdbx_description
1 polymer ?
#
loop_
_entity_poly.entity_id
_entity_poly.type
_entity_poly.pdbx_seq_one_letter_code
_entity_poly.pdbx_strand_id
1 'polypeptide(L)'
;MEQTFSWQPEQSLLEKLIVLARQQGESPEAIITEAVRQYLAAATVERTTDSDPLIGLFASSPDLATQSENILEQEITHKSGWTWKEPLS
;
A
#
# COMPACT_ATOMS: atom_id res chain seq x y z
N MET A 1 28.60 -6.32 -12.84
CA MET A 1 29.63 -6.92 -11.97
C MET A 1 28.91 -7.93 -11.09
N GLU A 2 29.31 -9.19 -11.09
CA GLU A 2 28.78 -10.17 -10.14
C GLU A 2 29.42 -9.89 -8.78
N GLN A 3 28.62 -9.50 -7.79
CA GLN A 3 29.09 -9.28 -6.42
C GLN A 3 28.88 -10.57 -5.64
N THR A 4 29.96 -11.21 -5.22
CA THR A 4 29.88 -12.42 -4.39
C THR A 4 29.86 -12.03 -2.91
N PHE A 5 28.80 -12.41 -2.20
CA PHE A 5 28.69 -12.24 -0.76
C PHE A 5 28.92 -13.59 -0.07
N SER A 6 30.04 -13.71 0.66
CA SER A 6 30.36 -14.92 1.42
C SER A 6 29.66 -14.89 2.78
N TRP A 7 28.55 -15.62 2.88
CA TRP A 7 27.76 -15.74 4.12
C TRP A 7 27.88 -17.14 4.71
N GLN A 8 28.11 -17.22 6.03
CA GLN A 8 28.15 -18.47 6.79
C GLN A 8 27.09 -18.41 7.91
N PRO A 9 25.85 -18.84 7.64
CA PRO A 9 24.80 -18.86 8.66
C PRO A 9 25.08 -19.90 9.76
N GLU A 10 24.39 -19.75 10.89
CA GLU A 10 24.34 -20.81 11.90
C GLU A 10 23.84 -22.12 11.30
N GLN A 11 24.40 -23.25 11.77
CA GLN A 11 24.09 -24.57 11.23
C GLN A 11 22.59 -24.89 11.27
N SER A 12 21.93 -24.54 12.38
CA SER A 12 20.50 -24.78 12.58
C SER A 12 19.63 -24.00 11.57
N LEU A 13 20.07 -22.81 11.15
CA LEU A 13 19.40 -22.00 10.14
C LEU A 13 19.61 -22.60 8.75
N LEU A 14 20.83 -23.02 8.43
CA LEU A 14 21.16 -23.66 7.16
C LEU A 14 20.35 -24.94 6.93
N GLU A 15 20.23 -25.78 7.96
CA GLU A 15 19.43 -27.01 7.88
C GLU A 15 17.96 -26.72 7.57
N LYS A 16 17.36 -25.75 8.26
CA LYS A 16 15.97 -25.32 8.00
C LYS A 16 15.79 -24.78 6.59
N LEU A 17 16.74 -23.96 6.12
CA LEU A 17 16.72 -23.40 4.77
C LEU A 17 16.77 -24.50 3.71
N ILE A 18 17.63 -25.50 3.88
CA ILE A 18 17.74 -26.64 2.95
C ILE A 18 16.45 -27.45 2.94
N VAL A 19 15.83 -27.68 4.10
CA VAL A 19 14.55 -28.40 4.19
C VAL A 19 13.46 -27.61 3.47
N LEU A 20 13.36 -26.30 3.70
CA LEU A 20 12.39 -25.44 3.06
C LEU A 20 12.57 -25.39 1.54
N ALA A 21 13.81 -25.24 1.07
CA ALA A 21 14.18 -25.27 -0.35
C ALA A 21 13.72 -26.56 -1.02
N ARG A 22 13.95 -27.71 -0.39
CA ARG A 22 13.49 -29.02 -0.89
C ARG A 22 11.97 -29.13 -0.95
N GLN A 23 11.27 -28.58 0.04
CA GLN A 23 9.80 -28.61 0.07
C GLN A 23 9.18 -27.73 -1.03
N GLN A 24 9.81 -26.61 -1.36
CA GLN A 24 9.34 -25.66 -2.36
C GLN A 24 9.86 -25.98 -3.78
N GLY A 25 10.85 -26.87 -3.91
CA GLY A 25 11.49 -27.17 -5.19
C GLY A 25 12.38 -26.03 -5.70
N GLU A 26 12.79 -25.13 -4.82
CA GLU A 26 13.61 -23.95 -5.13
C GLU A 26 15.04 -24.12 -4.61
N SER A 27 15.95 -23.26 -5.07
CA SER A 27 17.30 -23.22 -4.52
C SER A 27 17.34 -22.43 -3.20
N PRO A 28 18.23 -22.76 -2.27
CA PRO A 28 18.45 -22.00 -1.05
C PRO A 28 18.69 -20.50 -1.30
N GLU A 29 19.42 -20.17 -2.38
CA GLU A 29 19.74 -18.80 -2.78
C GLU A 29 18.50 -18.01 -3.22
N ALA A 30 17.55 -18.67 -3.90
CA ALA A 30 16.29 -18.04 -4.32
C ALA A 30 15.47 -17.62 -3.10
N ILE A 31 15.36 -18.50 -2.10
CA ILE A 31 14.67 -18.22 -0.84
C ILE A 31 15.34 -17.07 -0.09
N ILE A 32 16.67 -17.07 0.02
CA ILE A 32 17.43 -16.00 0.68
C ILE A 32 17.20 -14.67 -0.05
N THR A 33 17.27 -14.68 -1.38
CA THR A 33 17.07 -13.48 -2.21
C THR A 33 15.70 -12.88 -1.95
N GLU A 34 14.66 -13.70 -1.91
CA GLU A 34 13.30 -13.25 -1.66
C GLU A 34 13.11 -12.76 -0.22
N ALA A 35 13.66 -13.47 0.77
CA ALA A 35 13.59 -13.04 2.17
C ALA A 35 14.26 -11.67 2.38
N VAL A 36 15.43 -11.44 1.77
CA VAL A 36 16.12 -10.14 1.82
C VAL A 36 15.30 -9.06 1.12
N ARG A 37 14.70 -9.36 -0.04
CA ARG A 37 13.81 -8.41 -0.74
C ARG A 37 12.64 -7.99 0.13
N GLN A 38 11.97 -8.94 0.77
CA GLN A 38 10.83 -8.68 1.66
C GLN A 38 11.25 -7.87 2.90
N TYR A 39 12.40 -8.22 3.50
CA TYR A 39 12.94 -7.47 4.63
C TYR A 39 13.23 -6.01 4.28
N LEU A 40 13.85 -5.76 3.12
CA LEU A 40 14.14 -4.41 2.65
C LEU A 40 12.86 -3.63 2.31
N ALA A 41 11.87 -4.28 1.70
CA ALA A 41 10.59 -3.66 1.42
C ALA A 41 9.88 -3.24 2.73
N ALA A 42 9.82 -4.13 3.72
CA ALA A 42 9.22 -3.85 5.02
C ALA A 42 9.98 -2.74 5.79
N ALA A 43 11.31 -2.79 5.79
CA ALA A 43 12.15 -1.77 6.41
C ALA A 43 12.02 -0.38 5.75
N THR A 44 11.67 -0.35 4.46
CA THR A 44 11.39 0.90 3.73
C THR A 44 10.03 1.47 4.12
N VAL A 45 9.02 0.61 4.28
CA VAL A 45 7.67 1.03 4.68
C VAL A 45 7.66 1.67 6.07
N GLU A 46 8.37 1.09 7.05
CA GLU A 46 8.44 1.68 8.40
C GLU A 46 9.08 3.08 8.39
N ARG A 47 10.08 3.33 7.53
CA ARG A 47 10.71 4.64 7.37
C ARG A 47 9.83 5.67 6.66
N THR A 48 8.84 5.24 5.87
CA THR A 48 7.91 6.13 5.17
C THR A 48 6.65 6.46 5.98
N THR A 49 6.44 5.86 7.15
CA THR A 49 5.28 6.18 8.01
C THR A 49 5.29 7.61 8.55
N ASP A 50 6.44 8.29 8.54
CA ASP A 50 6.53 9.74 8.86
C ASP A 50 6.01 10.64 7.73
N SER A 51 5.76 10.10 6.53
CA SER A 51 5.26 10.86 5.37
C SER A 51 4.54 9.93 4.40
N ASP A 52 3.52 9.23 4.88
CA ASP A 52 2.63 8.50 3.98
C ASP A 52 1.88 9.53 3.10
N PRO A 53 2.13 9.58 1.78
CA PRO A 53 1.48 10.53 0.88
C PRO A 53 -0.04 10.28 0.75
N LEU A 54 -0.54 9.14 1.23
CA LEU A 54 -1.97 8.82 1.29
C LEU A 54 -2.63 9.35 2.58
N ILE A 55 -1.85 9.61 3.65
CA ILE A 55 -2.30 10.30 4.87
C ILE A 55 -2.42 11.80 4.53
N GLY A 56 -3.51 12.15 3.85
CA GLY A 56 -3.79 13.50 3.37
C GLY A 56 -4.70 13.52 2.15
N LEU A 57 -4.76 12.43 1.37
CA LEU A 57 -5.67 12.32 0.23
C LEU A 57 -7.13 12.21 0.65
N PHE A 58 -7.38 11.64 1.83
CA PHE A 58 -8.71 11.52 2.44
C PHE A 58 -8.80 12.26 3.77
N ALA A 59 -8.10 13.39 3.90
CA ALA A 59 -8.42 14.32 4.96
C ALA A 59 -9.84 14.83 4.68
N SER A 60 -10.84 14.21 5.30
CA SER A 60 -12.19 14.74 5.32
C SER A 60 -12.08 16.15 5.89
N SER A 61 -12.13 17.18 5.03
CA SER A 61 -12.21 18.53 5.56
C SER A 61 -13.49 18.56 6.40
N PRO A 62 -13.43 18.91 7.68
CA PRO A 62 -14.63 19.01 8.52
C PRO A 62 -15.69 19.90 7.87
N ASP A 63 -15.23 20.85 7.06
CA ASP A 63 -16.03 21.78 6.28
C ASP A 63 -16.89 21.09 5.21
N LEU A 64 -16.34 20.19 4.39
CA LEU A 64 -17.12 19.46 3.36
C LEU A 64 -18.22 18.56 3.95
N ALA A 65 -17.97 17.91 5.08
CA ALA A 65 -19.00 17.08 5.73
C ALA A 65 -20.11 17.96 6.34
N THR A 66 -19.73 19.06 6.97
CA THR A 66 -20.65 20.01 7.64
C THR A 66 -21.44 20.85 6.64
N GLN A 67 -20.86 21.20 5.50
CA GLN A 67 -21.47 22.02 4.46
C GLN A 67 -22.02 21.22 3.27
N SER A 68 -22.08 19.89 3.38
CA SER A 68 -22.52 19.01 2.30
C SER A 68 -23.87 19.42 1.70
N GLU A 69 -24.83 19.80 2.53
CA GLU A 69 -26.14 20.28 2.09
C GLU A 69 -26.07 21.63 1.36
N ASN A 70 -25.28 22.58 1.87
CA ASN A 70 -25.09 23.89 1.24
C ASN A 70 -24.39 23.79 -0.13
N ILE A 71 -23.39 22.89 -0.25
CA ILE A 71 -22.67 22.62 -1.49
C ILE A 71 -23.62 22.00 -2.52
N LEU A 72 -24.43 21.02 -2.12
CA LEU A 72 -25.42 20.39 -3.00
C LEU A 72 -26.46 21.40 -3.50
N GLU A 73 -26.99 22.28 -2.64
CA GLU A 73 -27.94 23.31 -3.02
C GLU A 73 -27.35 24.33 -4.03
N GLN A 74 -26.09 24.74 -3.83
CA GLN A 74 -25.40 25.65 -4.75
C GLN A 74 -25.12 25.01 -6.11
N GLU A 75 -24.74 23.72 -6.14
CA GLU A 75 -24.45 23.02 -7.39
C GLU A 75 -25.72 22.69 -8.20
N ILE A 76 -26.82 22.34 -7.53
CA ILE A 76 -28.11 22.06 -8.18
C ILE A 76 -28.68 23.31 -8.88
N THR A 77 -28.36 24.52 -8.39
CA THR A 77 -29.02 25.76 -8.85
C THR A 77 -28.26 26.52 -9.94
N HIS A 78 -26.92 26.58 -9.94
CA HIS A 78 -26.20 27.54 -10.79
C HIS A 78 -25.28 26.96 -11.89
N LYS A 79 -24.98 25.65 -11.91
CA LYS A 79 -24.16 25.02 -12.97
C LYS A 79 -24.64 23.63 -13.40
N SER A 80 -25.64 23.07 -12.74
CA SER A 80 -26.16 21.76 -13.10
C SER A 80 -27.05 21.89 -14.33
N GLY A 81 -26.69 21.23 -15.43
CA GLY A 81 -27.57 21.03 -16.59
C GLY A 81 -28.77 20.10 -16.30
N TRP A 82 -29.08 19.86 -15.02
CA TRP A 82 -30.14 18.98 -14.57
C TRP A 82 -31.39 19.82 -14.31
N THR A 83 -32.31 19.83 -15.27
CA THR A 83 -33.66 20.36 -15.07
C THR A 83 -34.53 19.28 -14.41
N TRP A 84 -35.04 19.55 -13.22
CA TRP A 84 -36.06 18.70 -12.59
C TRP A 84 -37.39 18.86 -13.33
N LYS A 85 -38.11 17.76 -13.57
CA LYS A 85 -39.49 17.83 -14.06
C LYS A 85 -40.40 18.27 -12.92
N GLU A 86 -41.13 19.36 -13.12
CA GLU A 86 -42.15 19.80 -12.17
C GLU A 86 -43.22 18.71 -12.00
N PRO A 87 -43.66 18.42 -10.76
CA PRO A 87 -44.76 17.49 -10.55
C PRO A 87 -46.07 18.14 -11.04
N LEU A 88 -46.78 17.41 -11.90
CA LEU A 88 -48.09 17.82 -12.42
C LEU A 88 -49.11 17.87 -11.26
N SER A 89 -49.74 19.03 -11.09
CA SER A 89 -50.94 19.24 -10.24
C SER A 89 -52.17 18.55 -10.81
#